data_AF-A0A7V1ENI5-F1
#
_entry.id   AF-A0A7V1ENI5-F1
#
_cell.length_a   1.000
_cell.length_b   1.000
_cell.length_c   1.000
_cell.angle_alpha   90.00
_cell.angle_beta   90.00
_cell.angle_gamma   90.00
#
_symmetry.space_group_name_H-M   'P 1'
#
loop_
_entity.id
_entity.type
_entity.pdbx_description
1 polymer ?
#
loop_
_entity_poly.entity_id
_entity_poly.type
_entity_poly.pdbx_seq_one_letter_code
_entity_poly.pdbx_strand_id
1 'polypeptide(L)'
;MSQKSNRKYSKIIRNRQQRIERRLVKKQWEDQSEPMMKGGNIHYEISNKYQAIGCGGIGVFHQMVKKIGLVKEINTRLKLLKVHVPYHESDHVLNIAYNILAGGMRLEDIELRRNDEGFLNALGAQRIPDPTTAGDFTRRFNEEDIVTLMECVNPVRELRPLTVLADGGIKPPSAWKPVTPD
;
A
#
# COMPACT_ATOMS: atom_id res chain seq x y z
N MET A 1 6.48 -38.92 2.39
CA MET A 1 5.48 -37.82 2.28
C MET A 1 4.38 -38.25 1.30
N SER A 2 3.11 -38.20 1.70
CA SER A 2 1.99 -38.91 1.03
C SER A 2 1.48 -38.22 -0.26
N GLN A 3 1.18 -38.99 -1.32
CA GLN A 3 0.57 -38.48 -2.57
C GLN A 3 -0.68 -37.60 -2.34
N LYS A 4 -1.47 -37.88 -1.29
CA LYS A 4 -2.66 -37.08 -0.93
C LYS A 4 -2.29 -35.66 -0.46
N SER A 5 -1.19 -35.48 0.28
CA SER A 5 -0.77 -34.14 0.71
C SER A 5 -0.30 -33.30 -0.48
N ASN A 6 0.46 -33.88 -1.41
CA ASN A 6 0.90 -33.18 -2.63
C ASN A 6 -0.26 -32.70 -3.50
N ARG A 7 -1.32 -33.50 -3.66
CA ARG A 7 -2.52 -33.11 -4.42
C ARG A 7 -3.30 -31.96 -3.76
N LYS A 8 -3.28 -31.87 -2.42
CA LYS A 8 -3.89 -30.76 -1.67
C LYS A 8 -3.10 -29.46 -1.83
N TYR A 9 -1.76 -29.52 -1.72
CA TYR A 9 -0.89 -28.35 -1.91
C TYR A 9 -0.96 -27.80 -3.35
N SER A 10 -0.93 -28.67 -4.36
CA SER A 10 -1.05 -28.24 -5.76
C SER A 10 -2.37 -27.55 -6.07
N LYS A 11 -3.48 -28.01 -5.46
CA LYS A 11 -4.79 -27.34 -5.56
C LYS A 11 -4.77 -25.96 -4.91
N ILE A 12 -4.14 -25.82 -3.74
CA ILE A 12 -4.02 -24.53 -3.05
C ILE A 12 -3.23 -23.55 -3.93
N ILE A 13 -2.05 -23.94 -4.40
CA ILE A 13 -1.20 -23.09 -5.25
C ILE A 13 -1.96 -22.64 -6.51
N ARG A 14 -2.61 -23.58 -7.21
CA ARG A 14 -3.42 -23.27 -8.40
C ARG A 14 -4.53 -22.27 -8.10
N ASN A 15 -5.25 -22.44 -6.99
CA ASN A 15 -6.31 -21.51 -6.61
C ASN A 15 -5.76 -20.11 -6.31
N ARG A 16 -4.58 -20.02 -5.66
CA ARG A 16 -3.91 -18.73 -5.41
C ARG A 16 -3.53 -18.05 -6.73
N GLN A 17 -2.89 -18.78 -7.64
CA GLN A 17 -2.54 -18.29 -8.97
C GLN A 17 -3.76 -17.77 -9.73
N GLN A 18 -4.85 -18.54 -9.77
CA GLN A 18 -6.10 -18.12 -10.43
C GLN A 18 -6.69 -16.84 -9.82
N ARG A 19 -6.57 -16.62 -8.50
CA ARG A 19 -7.02 -15.38 -7.86
C ARG A 19 -6.17 -14.19 -8.25
N ILE A 20 -4.85 -14.37 -8.33
CA ILE A 20 -3.92 -13.35 -8.82
C ILE A 20 -4.21 -13.03 -10.29
N GLU A 21 -4.33 -14.03 -11.15
CA GLU A 21 -4.68 -13.84 -12.56
C GLU A 21 -5.97 -13.02 -12.72
N ARG A 22 -7.02 -13.36 -11.96
CA ARG A 22 -8.29 -12.60 -11.94
C ARG A 22 -8.12 -11.14 -11.51
N ARG A 23 -7.21 -10.85 -10.57
CA ARG A 23 -6.90 -9.48 -10.13
C ARG A 23 -6.17 -8.68 -11.21
N LEU A 24 -5.31 -9.35 -11.97
CA LEU A 24 -4.44 -8.76 -12.98
C LEU A 24 -5.07 -8.64 -14.37
N VAL A 25 -6.24 -9.25 -14.61
CA VAL A 25 -7.02 -9.07 -15.85
C VAL A 25 -7.07 -7.58 -16.23
N LYS A 26 -6.79 -7.29 -17.49
CA LYS A 26 -6.86 -5.94 -18.04
C LYS A 26 -8.29 -5.42 -17.88
N LYS A 27 -8.42 -4.32 -17.15
CA LYS A 27 -9.69 -3.64 -16.89
C LYS A 27 -9.55 -2.20 -17.31
N GLN A 28 -10.60 -1.65 -17.89
CA GLN A 28 -10.75 -0.21 -18.04
C GLN A 28 -11.22 0.32 -16.70
N TRP A 29 -10.36 1.07 -16.03
CA TRP A 29 -10.67 1.68 -14.75
C TRP A 29 -11.24 3.08 -15.00
N GLU A 30 -12.19 3.47 -14.17
CA GLU A 30 -12.64 4.86 -14.07
C GLU A 30 -11.73 5.62 -13.10
N ASP A 31 -11.89 6.94 -13.05
CA ASP A 31 -11.20 7.76 -12.08
C ASP A 31 -11.60 7.33 -10.65
N GLN A 32 -10.62 6.99 -9.83
CA GLN A 32 -10.86 6.44 -8.50
C GLN A 32 -10.94 7.57 -7.46
N SER A 33 -12.01 7.60 -6.66
CA SER A 33 -12.14 8.57 -5.56
C SER A 33 -11.27 8.23 -4.34
N GLU A 34 -10.77 7.00 -4.25
CA GLU A 34 -9.96 6.49 -3.15
C GLU A 34 -8.74 5.71 -3.65
N PRO A 35 -7.65 5.63 -2.87
CA PRO A 35 -6.50 4.78 -3.17
C PRO A 35 -6.88 3.30 -3.33
N MET A 36 -6.13 2.61 -4.18
CA MET A 36 -6.23 1.17 -4.40
C MET A 36 -5.84 0.37 -3.16
N MET A 37 -4.84 0.85 -2.40
CA MET A 37 -4.48 0.30 -1.10
C MET A 37 -5.42 0.83 -0.02
N LYS A 38 -6.52 0.11 0.20
CA LYS A 38 -7.56 0.51 1.16
C LYS A 38 -7.23 0.15 2.60
N GLY A 39 -6.28 -0.74 2.85
CA GLY A 39 -6.07 -1.36 4.14
C GLY A 39 -7.20 -2.33 4.50
N GLY A 40 -6.85 -3.40 5.22
CA GLY A 40 -7.80 -4.43 5.64
C GLY A 40 -7.81 -4.61 7.16
N ASN A 41 -8.91 -5.18 7.67
CA ASN A 41 -8.91 -5.81 9.00
C ASN A 41 -8.04 -7.06 8.92
N ILE A 42 -6.76 -6.91 9.24
CA ILE A 42 -5.81 -8.03 9.21
C ILE A 42 -6.13 -8.93 10.41
N HIS A 43 -6.74 -10.08 10.16
CA HIS A 43 -6.83 -11.12 11.15
C HIS A 43 -5.47 -11.83 11.21
N TYR A 44 -4.67 -11.44 12.20
CA TYR A 44 -3.35 -12.02 12.43
C TYR A 44 -3.54 -13.38 13.11
N GLU A 45 -3.62 -14.46 12.33
CA GLU A 45 -3.58 -15.81 12.89
C GLU A 45 -2.11 -16.16 13.16
N ILE A 46 -1.65 -15.99 14.40
CA ILE A 46 -0.35 -16.51 14.86
C ILE A 46 -0.49 -18.03 14.98
N SER A 47 -0.53 -18.74 13.85
CA SER A 47 -0.45 -20.20 13.85
C SER A 47 1.02 -20.61 13.77
N ASN A 48 1.46 -21.41 14.73
CA ASN A 48 2.84 -21.93 14.83
C ASN A 48 3.24 -22.87 13.67
N LYS A 49 2.45 -22.98 12.59
CA LYS A 49 2.66 -24.05 11.60
C LYS A 49 2.75 -23.67 10.15
N TYR A 50 2.32 -22.50 9.68
CA TYR A 50 2.53 -22.14 8.27
C TYR A 50 2.70 -20.64 8.09
N GLN A 51 3.86 -20.27 7.52
CA GLN A 51 4.08 -18.99 6.84
C GLN A 51 4.20 -17.76 7.76
N ALA A 52 5.27 -17.72 8.57
CA ALA A 52 5.96 -16.47 8.88
C ALA A 52 6.57 -15.91 7.58
N ILE A 53 5.75 -15.28 6.75
CA ILE A 53 6.19 -14.64 5.50
C ILE A 53 6.82 -13.30 5.88
N GLY A 54 7.98 -12.97 5.29
CA GLY A 54 8.72 -11.71 5.47
C GLY A 54 7.95 -10.41 5.16
N CYS A 55 6.63 -10.47 4.99
CA CYS A 55 5.74 -9.32 4.80
C CYS A 55 4.50 -9.36 5.72
N GLY A 56 4.45 -10.22 6.74
CA GLY A 56 3.32 -10.27 7.69
C GLY A 56 3.04 -8.91 8.34
N GLY A 57 4.09 -8.14 8.63
CA GLY A 57 3.97 -6.79 9.19
C GLY A 57 3.50 -5.72 8.20
N ILE A 58 3.44 -5.98 6.89
CA ILE A 58 3.19 -4.92 5.90
C ILE A 58 1.81 -4.28 6.08
N GLY A 59 0.82 -5.10 6.45
CA GLY A 59 -0.50 -4.58 6.74
C GLY A 59 -0.51 -3.70 7.99
N VAL A 60 0.31 -4.00 9.01
CA VAL A 60 0.45 -3.14 10.20
C VAL A 60 1.10 -1.81 9.82
N PHE A 61 2.16 -1.83 9.02
CA PHE A 61 2.78 -0.61 8.49
C PHE A 61 1.79 0.23 7.69
N HIS A 62 0.97 -0.41 6.84
CA HIS A 62 -0.04 0.30 6.07
C HIS A 62 -1.12 0.92 6.95
N GLN A 63 -1.61 0.18 7.96
CA GLN A 63 -2.56 0.72 8.92
C GLN A 63 -1.98 1.88 9.74
N MET A 64 -0.71 1.80 10.13
CA MET A 64 -0.01 2.90 10.79
C MET A 64 0.05 4.13 9.88
N VAL A 65 0.53 3.98 8.64
CA VAL A 65 0.63 5.05 7.62
C VAL A 65 -0.73 5.71 7.35
N LYS A 66 -1.82 4.94 7.35
CA LYS A 66 -3.18 5.48 7.28
C LYS A 66 -3.56 6.27 8.53
N LYS A 67 -3.36 5.71 9.73
CA LYS A 67 -3.76 6.32 11.01
C LYS A 67 -3.02 7.63 11.29
N ILE A 68 -1.76 7.72 10.92
CA ILE A 68 -0.97 8.96 11.07
C ILE A 68 -1.27 9.99 9.98
N GLY A 69 -2.14 9.67 9.01
CA GLY A 69 -2.60 10.61 7.99
C GLY A 69 -1.70 10.74 6.76
N LEU A 70 -0.60 9.99 6.67
CA LEU A 70 0.37 10.14 5.58
C LEU A 70 -0.23 9.87 4.18
N VAL A 71 -1.14 8.88 4.06
CA VAL A 71 -1.86 8.62 2.79
C VAL A 71 -2.62 9.87 2.32
N LYS A 72 -3.34 10.51 3.24
CA LYS A 72 -4.16 11.69 2.97
C LYS A 72 -3.28 12.87 2.60
N GLU A 73 -2.17 13.05 3.32
CA GLU A 73 -1.23 14.14 3.10
C GLU A 73 -0.59 14.05 1.70
N ILE A 74 -0.07 12.88 1.33
CA ILE A 74 0.50 12.64 0.01
C ILE A 74 -0.52 12.95 -1.08
N ASN A 75 -1.72 12.38 -1.00
CA ASN A 75 -2.74 12.60 -2.04
C ASN A 75 -3.25 14.05 -2.10
N THR A 76 -3.11 14.82 -1.02
CA THR A 76 -3.56 16.21 -0.97
C THR A 76 -2.52 17.15 -1.54
N ARG A 77 -1.23 16.92 -1.26
CA ARG A 77 -0.14 17.85 -1.57
C ARG A 77 0.67 17.46 -2.80
N LEU A 78 0.93 16.18 -3.00
CA LEU A 78 1.66 15.70 -4.15
C LEU A 78 0.69 15.48 -5.32
N LYS A 79 0.81 16.28 -6.38
CA LYS A 79 -0.11 16.29 -7.53
C LYS A 79 0.61 15.98 -8.84
N LEU A 80 0.94 14.71 -9.03
CA LEU A 80 1.66 14.22 -10.22
C LEU A 80 0.73 13.63 -11.28
N LEU A 81 -0.46 13.17 -10.86
CA LEU A 81 -1.44 12.54 -11.73
C LEU A 81 -2.61 13.51 -11.98
N LYS A 82 -3.04 13.59 -13.25
CA LYS A 82 -4.23 14.35 -13.64
C LYS A 82 -5.52 13.56 -13.40
N VAL A 83 -5.43 12.23 -13.46
CA VAL A 83 -6.54 11.29 -13.32
C VAL A 83 -6.02 10.04 -12.59
N HIS A 84 -6.78 9.50 -11.65
CA HIS A 84 -6.38 8.39 -10.78
C HIS A 84 -6.91 7.05 -11.30
N VAL A 85 -6.28 6.53 -12.36
CA VAL A 85 -6.73 5.33 -13.08
C VAL A 85 -5.69 4.21 -13.03
N PRO A 86 -5.76 3.26 -12.07
CA PRO A 86 -6.61 3.24 -10.88
C PRO A 86 -5.91 3.72 -9.60
N TYR A 87 -4.73 4.34 -9.73
CA TYR A 87 -3.84 4.58 -8.60
C TYR A 87 -3.78 6.05 -8.22
N HIS A 88 -3.73 6.29 -6.91
CA HIS A 88 -3.39 7.60 -6.33
C HIS A 88 -1.88 7.76 -6.16
N GLU A 89 -1.40 8.99 -5.95
CA GLU A 89 0.02 9.25 -5.68
C GLU A 89 0.55 8.44 -4.50
N SER A 90 -0.24 8.34 -3.41
CA SER A 90 0.09 7.48 -2.27
C SER A 90 0.20 6.02 -2.63
N ASP A 91 -0.58 5.51 -3.61
CA ASP A 91 -0.46 4.11 -4.03
C ASP A 91 0.92 3.85 -4.64
N HIS A 92 1.42 4.77 -5.46
CA HIS A 92 2.74 4.64 -6.06
C HIS A 92 3.87 4.79 -5.05
N VAL A 93 3.82 5.84 -4.23
CA VAL A 93 4.85 6.12 -3.21
C VAL A 93 4.95 4.96 -2.22
N LEU A 94 3.81 4.50 -1.69
CA LEU A 94 3.80 3.41 -0.72
C LEU A 94 4.14 2.07 -1.35
N ASN A 95 3.79 1.81 -2.61
CA ASN A 95 4.20 0.58 -3.29
C ASN A 95 5.73 0.48 -3.39
N ILE A 96 6.42 1.57 -3.75
CA ILE A 96 7.89 1.61 -3.80
C ILE A 96 8.49 1.43 -2.39
N ALA A 97 7.96 2.15 -1.39
CA ALA A 97 8.43 2.02 -0.01
C ALA A 97 8.22 0.61 0.55
N TYR A 98 7.06 -0.01 0.28
CA TYR A 98 6.72 -1.35 0.74
C TYR A 98 7.53 -2.43 0.04
N ASN A 99 7.91 -2.21 -1.23
CA ASN A 99 8.85 -3.09 -1.91
C ASN A 99 10.20 -3.15 -1.15
N ILE A 100 10.73 -1.99 -0.74
CA ILE A 100 11.96 -1.90 0.05
C ILE A 100 11.77 -2.56 1.44
N LEU A 101 10.67 -2.26 2.14
CA LEU A 101 10.39 -2.87 3.45
C LEU A 101 10.24 -4.40 3.37
N ALA A 102 9.79 -4.93 2.24
CA ALA A 102 9.70 -6.36 1.98
C ALA A 102 11.02 -6.99 1.49
N GLY A 103 12.12 -6.23 1.50
CA GLY A 103 13.46 -6.68 1.12
C GLY A 103 13.77 -6.57 -0.39
N GLY A 104 12.94 -5.89 -1.17
CA GLY A 104 13.22 -5.57 -2.56
C GLY A 104 14.34 -4.54 -2.70
N MET A 105 15.17 -4.69 -3.73
CA MET A 105 16.27 -3.77 -4.04
C MET A 105 16.08 -3.05 -5.37
N ARG A 106 15.16 -3.54 -6.22
CA ARG A 106 14.87 -2.97 -7.54
C ARG A 106 13.37 -2.85 -7.78
N LEU A 107 12.97 -2.05 -8.77
CA LEU A 107 11.55 -1.88 -9.12
C LEU A 107 10.95 -3.17 -9.67
N GLU A 108 11.74 -4.01 -10.33
CA GLU A 108 11.31 -5.31 -10.85
C GLU A 108 10.86 -6.26 -9.75
N ASP A 109 11.39 -6.10 -8.53
CA ASP A 109 11.00 -6.91 -7.36
C ASP A 109 9.53 -6.67 -6.95
N ILE A 110 8.91 -5.57 -7.40
CA ILE A 110 7.49 -5.30 -7.22
C ILE A 110 6.65 -6.42 -7.85
N GLU A 111 7.12 -7.06 -8.92
CA GLU A 111 6.38 -8.16 -9.56
C GLU A 111 6.22 -9.37 -8.61
N LEU A 112 7.19 -9.59 -7.71
CA LEU A 112 7.05 -10.61 -6.66
C LEU A 112 5.90 -10.26 -5.70
N ARG A 113 5.74 -8.97 -5.36
CA ARG A 113 4.67 -8.48 -4.48
C ARG A 113 3.31 -8.51 -5.18
N ARG A 114 3.29 -8.19 -6.47
CA ARG A 114 2.08 -8.18 -7.31
C ARG A 114 1.47 -9.58 -7.46
N ASN A 115 2.29 -10.62 -7.36
CA ASN A 115 1.86 -12.02 -7.42
C ASN A 115 1.70 -12.68 -6.03
N ASP A 116 1.88 -11.92 -4.94
CA ASP A 116 1.72 -12.42 -3.58
C ASP A 116 0.31 -12.11 -3.06
N GLU A 117 -0.55 -13.13 -3.02
CA GLU A 117 -1.93 -12.99 -2.51
C GLU A 117 -1.96 -12.51 -1.06
N GLY A 118 -1.02 -12.96 -0.22
CA GLY A 118 -0.94 -12.57 1.18
C GLY A 118 -0.59 -11.09 1.34
N PHE A 119 0.39 -10.63 0.55
CA PHE A 119 0.79 -9.21 0.50
C PHE A 119 -0.37 -8.30 0.08
N LEU A 120 -1.04 -8.63 -1.04
CA LEU A 120 -2.17 -7.85 -1.54
C LEU A 120 -3.36 -7.86 -0.55
N ASN A 121 -3.62 -8.99 0.10
CA ASN A 121 -4.66 -9.08 1.12
C ASN A 121 -4.33 -8.22 2.34
N ALA A 122 -3.07 -8.21 2.79
CA ALA A 122 -2.62 -7.38 3.92
C ALA A 122 -2.79 -5.88 3.65
N LEU A 123 -2.62 -5.46 2.39
CA LEU A 123 -2.84 -4.08 1.95
C LEU A 123 -4.31 -3.76 1.65
N GLY A 124 -5.20 -4.76 1.68
CA GLY A 124 -6.59 -4.59 1.23
C GLY A 124 -6.70 -4.17 -0.24
N ALA A 125 -5.71 -4.54 -1.06
CA ALA A 125 -5.56 -4.07 -2.43
C ALA A 125 -5.97 -5.14 -3.44
N GLN A 126 -6.72 -4.74 -4.48
CA GLN A 126 -6.96 -5.63 -5.61
C GLN A 126 -5.69 -5.85 -6.43
N ARG A 127 -4.91 -4.79 -6.65
CA ARG A 127 -3.64 -4.80 -7.40
C ARG A 127 -2.76 -3.64 -6.93
N ILE A 128 -1.48 -3.71 -7.26
CA ILE A 128 -0.50 -2.63 -7.02
C ILE A 128 0.10 -2.19 -8.35
N PRO A 129 0.66 -0.96 -8.45
CA PRO A 129 1.41 -0.53 -9.62
C PRO A 129 2.49 -1.56 -9.95
N ASP A 130 2.62 -1.91 -11.22
CA ASP A 130 3.67 -2.83 -11.65
C ASP A 130 5.00 -2.11 -11.88
N PRO A 131 6.12 -2.83 -12.10
CA PRO A 131 7.43 -2.20 -12.20
C PRO A 131 7.51 -1.08 -13.25
N THR A 132 6.85 -1.26 -14.40
CA THR A 132 6.86 -0.26 -15.48
C THR A 132 6.00 0.95 -15.12
N THR A 133 4.84 0.72 -14.50
CA THR A 133 3.99 1.79 -13.96
C THR A 133 4.70 2.58 -12.85
N ALA A 134 5.41 1.90 -11.95
CA ALA A 134 6.20 2.55 -10.90
C ALA A 134 7.35 3.37 -11.52
N GLY A 135 8.01 2.84 -12.54
CA GLY A 135 9.02 3.57 -13.31
C GLY A 135 8.46 4.82 -13.98
N ASP A 136 7.30 4.74 -14.64
CA ASP A 136 6.64 5.92 -15.23
C ASP A 136 6.33 6.98 -14.18
N PHE A 137 5.82 6.57 -13.01
CA PHE A 137 5.53 7.50 -11.92
C PHE A 137 6.78 8.26 -11.46
N THR A 138 7.92 7.58 -11.31
CA THR A 138 9.17 8.26 -10.89
C THR A 138 9.66 9.30 -11.88
N ARG A 139 9.39 9.15 -13.19
CA ARG A 139 9.79 10.13 -14.22
C ARG A 139 9.00 11.43 -14.18
N ARG A 140 7.90 11.49 -13.41
CA ARG A 140 7.03 12.67 -13.32
C ARG A 140 7.49 13.70 -12.31
N PHE A 141 8.40 13.34 -11.41
CA PHE A 141 8.91 14.23 -10.37
C PHE A 141 9.85 15.28 -10.94
N ASN A 142 9.71 16.51 -10.46
CA ASN A 142 10.76 17.54 -10.44
C ASN A 142 11.34 17.71 -9.03
N GLU A 143 12.23 18.69 -8.84
CA GLU A 143 12.87 18.96 -7.55
C GLU A 143 11.83 19.40 -6.49
N GLU A 144 10.89 20.27 -6.87
CA GLU A 144 9.83 20.79 -6.00
C GLU A 144 8.89 19.68 -5.52
N ASP A 145 8.61 18.68 -6.37
CA ASP A 145 7.79 17.52 -6.04
C ASP A 145 8.47 16.63 -5.00
N ILE A 146 9.80 16.47 -5.09
CA ILE A 146 10.59 15.72 -4.11
C ILE A 146 10.54 16.44 -2.76
N VAL A 147 10.73 17.76 -2.75
CA VAL A 147 10.61 18.58 -1.53
C VAL A 147 9.19 18.46 -0.96
N THR A 148 8.16 18.56 -1.80
CA THR A 148 6.76 18.40 -1.40
C THR A 148 6.51 17.04 -0.75
N LEU A 149 7.04 15.97 -1.33
CA LEU A 149 6.93 14.63 -0.76
C LEU A 149 7.65 14.52 0.59
N MET A 150 8.86 15.09 0.73
CA MET A 150 9.58 15.15 2.00
C MET A 150 8.76 15.91 3.06
N GLU A 151 8.15 17.03 2.68
CA GLU A 151 7.30 17.81 3.56
C GLU A 151 6.00 17.12 3.95
N CYS A 152 5.47 16.19 3.14
CA CYS A 152 4.32 15.37 3.54
C CYS A 152 4.64 14.49 4.76
N VAL A 153 5.92 14.14 4.95
CA VAL A 153 6.36 13.30 6.07
C VAL A 153 6.59 14.12 7.34
N ASN A 154 6.85 15.43 7.24
CA ASN A 154 7.19 16.29 8.38
C ASN A 154 6.04 16.44 9.41
N PRO A 155 4.79 16.76 9.02
CA PRO A 155 3.65 16.82 9.95
C PRO A 155 3.39 15.50 10.68
N VAL A 156 3.76 14.38 10.04
CA VAL A 156 3.63 13.03 10.57
C VAL A 156 4.76 12.71 11.57
N ARG A 157 5.94 13.32 11.39
CA ARG A 157 7.13 13.15 12.24
C ARG A 157 7.14 14.06 13.46
N GLU A 158 6.51 15.23 13.38
CA GLU A 158 6.26 16.05 14.56
C GLU A 158 5.38 15.24 15.51
N LEU A 159 6.02 14.57 16.47
CA LEU A 159 5.39 13.90 17.60
C LEU A 159 4.69 14.96 18.47
N ARG A 160 3.57 15.52 17.98
CA ARG A 160 2.54 16.03 18.87
C ARG A 160 1.98 14.81 19.57
N PRO A 161 1.92 14.77 20.92
CA PRO A 161 1.43 13.61 21.63
C PRO A 161 0.06 13.22 21.07
N LEU A 162 -0.04 11.98 20.57
CA LEU A 162 -1.29 11.38 20.12
C LEU A 162 -2.29 11.56 21.26
N THR A 163 -3.23 12.50 21.10
CA THR A 163 -4.28 12.67 22.09
C THR A 163 -5.27 11.55 21.85
N VAL A 164 -5.11 10.47 22.62
CA VAL A 164 -6.06 9.36 22.65
C VAL A 164 -7.35 9.89 23.25
N LEU A 165 -8.42 9.83 22.47
CA LEU A 165 -9.78 10.14 22.92
C LEU A 165 -10.25 9.06 23.90
N ALA A 166 -11.19 9.40 24.78
CA ALA A 166 -11.67 8.50 25.82
C ALA A 166 -12.29 7.19 25.29
N ASP A 167 -12.65 7.15 24.01
CA ASP A 167 -13.20 5.99 23.28
C ASP A 167 -12.13 5.12 22.60
N GLY A 168 -10.85 5.43 22.78
CA GLY A 168 -9.73 4.77 22.09
C GLY A 168 -9.51 5.27 20.66
N GLY A 169 -10.24 6.30 20.22
CA GLY A 169 -10.00 7.01 18.98
C GLY A 169 -8.75 7.87 19.04
N ILE A 170 -8.15 8.16 17.88
CA ILE A 170 -7.05 9.13 17.77
C ILE A 170 -7.66 10.47 17.34
N LYS A 171 -7.50 11.52 18.15
CA LYS A 171 -7.96 12.85 17.77
C LYS A 171 -7.12 13.36 16.59
N PRO A 172 -7.73 13.74 15.44
CA PRO A 172 -6.98 14.38 14.36
C PRO A 172 -6.42 15.73 14.85
N PRO A 173 -5.22 16.15 14.39
CA PRO A 173 -4.60 17.39 14.87
C PRO A 173 -5.51 18.61 14.66
N SER A 174 -5.58 19.48 15.67
CA SER A 174 -6.42 20.70 15.67
C SER A 174 -5.98 21.78 14.67
N ALA A 175 -4.90 21.54 13.91
CA ALA A 175 -4.32 22.48 12.94
C ALA A 175 -4.45 22.00 11.48
N TRP A 176 -5.36 21.06 11.20
CA TRP A 176 -5.80 20.80 9.82
C TRP A 176 -6.62 22.01 9.32
N LYS A 177 -5.93 23.09 8.95
CA LYS A 177 -6.48 24.09 8.04
C LYS A 177 -6.05 23.68 6.64
N PRO A 178 -6.97 23.42 5.70
CA PRO A 178 -6.59 23.23 4.31
C PRO A 178 -5.82 24.48 3.88
N VAL A 179 -4.64 24.29 3.28
CA VAL A 179 -3.97 25.37 2.56
C VAL A 179 -4.90 25.74 1.41
N THR A 180 -5.59 26.86 1.54
CA THR A 180 -6.37 27.43 0.45
C THR A 180 -5.37 27.93 -0.60
N PRO A 181 -5.52 27.55 -1.88
CA PRO A 181 -4.75 28.19 -2.93
C PRO A 181 -5.13 29.66 -3.00
N ASP A 182 -4.14 30.55 -3.05
CA ASP A 182 -4.31 31.98 -3.36
C ASP A 182 -4.85 32.17 -4.79
#